data_AF-A0A2I0GW13-F1
#
_entry.id   AF-A0A2I0GW13-F1
#
_cell.length_a   1.000
_cell.length_b   1.000
_cell.length_c   1.000
_cell.angle_alpha   90.00
_cell.angle_beta   90.00
_cell.angle_gamma   90.00
#
_symmetry.space_group_name_H-M   'P 1'
#
loop_
_entity.id
_entity.type
_entity.pdbx_description
1 polymer ?
#
loop_
_entity_poly.entity_id
_entity_poly.type
_entity_poly.pdbx_seq_one_letter_code
_entity_poly.pdbx_strand_id
1 'polypeptide(L)'
;MQISNANLQFAYENFQTRLQEVKNYVVFVKKLADISSPAVSEERYIEKYIDDKLNFSFNLNSLFPIQRRVVDPLQQRTETDNFNWINVLTVEPQSTRTPTRSDFACHKIDRELQKTLRASTYLLLYNLMESTMSESINAIHETIRDENRNLLELSEKLHKVILQSFSKGLTNEKVSEFSRDNADIRDRIFDLGYDKKKLFSGNIDCGVIDEYCKKYDIRISPYKIDSQPLLWNPDKIEDIRKKRNSLAHGSESFAQCGQNMPIDSIDDNLQSVEAVLMGVFNGLNNFLTRQKYLRASQ
;
A
#
# COMPACT_ATOMS: atom_id res chain seq x y z
N MET A 1 -5.89 -7.46 14.51
CA MET A 1 -6.90 -8.48 14.16
C MET A 1 -6.29 -9.86 14.34
N GLN A 2 -7.05 -10.87 14.80
CA GLN A 2 -6.60 -12.26 14.80
C GLN A 2 -7.08 -12.94 13.51
N ILE A 3 -6.15 -13.41 12.67
CA ILE A 3 -6.45 -14.09 11.41
C ILE A 3 -5.82 -15.48 11.46
N SER A 4 -6.64 -16.53 11.26
CA SER A 4 -6.18 -17.92 11.36
C SER A 4 -5.72 -18.51 10.02
N ASN A 5 -6.22 -17.97 8.90
CA ASN A 5 -5.83 -18.42 7.57
C ASN A 5 -4.44 -17.87 7.22
N ALA A 6 -3.48 -18.75 6.89
CA ALA A 6 -2.09 -18.37 6.67
C ALA A 6 -1.90 -17.38 5.50
N ASN A 7 -2.62 -17.57 4.39
CA ASN A 7 -2.53 -16.71 3.22
C ASN A 7 -3.09 -15.31 3.48
N LEU A 8 -4.19 -15.21 4.22
CA LEU A 8 -4.76 -13.93 4.62
C LEU A 8 -3.93 -13.24 5.71
N GLN A 9 -3.34 -14.01 6.63
CA GLN A 9 -2.40 -13.49 7.64
C GLN A 9 -1.18 -12.87 6.96
N PHE A 10 -0.60 -13.54 5.96
CA PHE A 10 0.50 -12.99 5.17
C PHE A 10 0.11 -11.67 4.47
N ALA A 11 -1.06 -11.62 3.82
CA ALA A 11 -1.55 -10.39 3.20
C ALA A 11 -1.77 -9.26 4.22
N TYR A 12 -2.24 -9.60 5.42
CA TYR A 12 -2.46 -8.63 6.50
C TYR A 12 -1.15 -8.08 7.07
N GLU A 13 -0.13 -8.91 7.25
CA GLU A 13 1.21 -8.48 7.71
C GLU A 13 1.88 -7.53 6.71
N ASN A 14 1.78 -7.83 5.42
CA ASN A 14 2.26 -6.93 4.36
C ASN A 14 1.51 -5.59 4.37
N PHE A 15 0.18 -5.63 4.53
CA PHE A 15 -0.63 -4.42 4.70
C PHE A 15 -0.17 -3.60 5.90
N GLN A 16 0.03 -4.22 7.08
CA GLN A 16 0.47 -3.51 8.28
C GLN A 16 1.85 -2.85 8.09
N THR A 17 2.77 -3.56 7.43
CA THR A 17 4.11 -3.03 7.11
C THR A 17 4.01 -1.80 6.21
N ARG A 18 3.29 -1.90 5.09
CA ARG A 18 3.11 -0.78 4.15
C ARG A 18 2.32 0.37 4.77
N LEU A 19 1.30 0.09 5.58
CA LEU A 19 0.55 1.11 6.30
C LEU A 19 1.47 1.90 7.24
N GLN A 20 2.39 1.23 7.92
CA GLN A 20 3.36 1.90 8.79
C GLN A 20 4.33 2.77 8.00
N GLU A 21 4.79 2.33 6.83
CA GLU A 21 5.60 3.14 5.91
C GLU A 21 4.86 4.43 5.51
N VAL A 22 3.58 4.30 5.12
CA VAL A 22 2.74 5.45 4.76
C VAL A 22 2.51 6.38 5.96
N LYS A 23 2.24 5.83 7.16
CA LYS A 23 2.12 6.61 8.41
C LYS A 23 3.39 7.42 8.70
N ASN A 24 4.55 6.79 8.57
CA ASN A 24 5.84 7.46 8.77
C ASN A 24 6.04 8.59 7.75
N TYR A 25 5.67 8.36 6.49
CA TYR A 25 5.72 9.37 5.43
C TYR A 25 4.79 10.56 5.73
N VAL A 26 3.55 10.30 6.14
CA VAL A 26 2.59 11.36 6.51
C VAL A 26 3.12 12.21 7.65
N VAL A 27 3.65 11.59 8.71
CA VAL A 27 4.27 12.32 9.83
C VAL A 27 5.43 13.18 9.35
N PHE A 28 6.27 12.68 8.43
CA PHE A 28 7.35 13.45 7.83
C PHE A 28 6.84 14.67 7.06
N VAL A 29 5.85 14.49 6.17
CA VAL A 29 5.27 15.59 5.38
C VAL A 29 4.65 16.67 6.26
N LYS A 30 3.96 16.28 7.34
CA LYS A 30 3.37 17.22 8.31
C LYS A 30 4.44 18.02 9.05
N LYS A 31 5.48 17.37 9.57
CA LYS A 31 6.59 18.04 10.26
C LYS A 31 7.31 19.06 9.36
N LEU A 32 7.47 18.76 8.07
CA LEU A 32 8.05 19.70 7.10
C LEU A 32 7.19 20.95 6.88
N ALA A 33 5.86 20.79 6.92
CA ALA A 33 4.94 21.92 6.81
C ALA A 33 5.04 22.86 8.02
N ASP A 34 5.16 22.30 9.23
CA ASP A 34 5.25 23.07 10.48
C ASP A 34 6.54 23.92 10.55
N ILE A 35 7.67 23.37 10.11
CA ILE A 35 8.97 24.07 10.07
C ILE A 35 8.93 25.32 9.17
N SER A 36 8.01 25.35 8.21
CA SER A 36 7.93 26.41 7.19
C SER A 36 6.92 27.51 7.51
N SER A 37 6.23 27.42 8.65
CA SER A 37 5.22 28.39 9.06
C SER A 37 5.87 29.66 9.63
N PRO A 38 5.59 30.86 9.08
CA PRO A 38 6.24 32.11 9.50
C PRO A 38 5.82 32.63 10.89
N ALA A 39 4.98 31.89 11.62
CA ALA A 39 4.40 32.32 12.90
C ALA A 39 5.22 31.94 14.15
N VAL A 40 6.44 31.38 14.02
CA VAL A 40 7.27 31.02 15.19
C VAL A 40 8.45 31.96 15.31
N SER A 41 8.14 33.24 15.53
CA SER A 41 9.08 34.29 15.90
C SER A 41 9.06 34.50 17.42
N GLU A 42 9.42 33.49 18.21
CA GLU A 42 9.73 33.71 19.62
C GLU A 42 10.94 32.85 20.03
N GLU A 43 11.97 33.55 20.52
CA GLU A 43 13.27 33.02 20.96
C GLU A 43 13.17 31.84 21.94
N ARG A 44 12.03 31.70 22.63
CA ARG A 44 11.74 30.62 23.59
C ARG A 44 11.57 29.23 22.96
N TYR A 45 11.20 29.12 21.68
CA TYR A 45 11.08 27.81 21.02
C TYR A 45 12.39 27.30 20.46
N ILE A 46 13.30 28.20 20.10
CA ILE A 46 14.64 27.84 19.60
C ILE A 46 15.46 27.19 20.73
N GLU A 47 15.38 27.68 21.97
CA GLU A 47 16.06 27.05 23.12
C GLU A 47 15.53 25.64 23.40
N LYS A 48 14.22 25.43 23.35
CA LYS A 48 13.61 24.10 23.52
C LYS A 48 13.97 23.12 22.38
N TYR A 49 14.23 23.64 21.18
CA TYR A 49 14.65 22.82 20.03
C TYR A 49 16.16 22.60 19.94
N ILE A 50 16.99 23.49 20.50
CA ILE A 50 18.45 23.36 20.52
C ILE A 50 18.87 22.23 21.47
N ASP A 51 18.20 22.06 22.62
CA ASP A 51 18.50 20.94 23.53
C ASP A 51 18.08 19.57 22.96
N ASP A 52 17.00 19.50 22.17
CA ASP A 52 16.49 18.25 21.60
C ASP A 52 17.05 17.91 20.19
N LYS A 53 17.79 18.81 19.50
CA LYS A 53 18.23 18.63 18.08
C LYS A 53 19.71 18.87 17.79
N LEU A 54 20.63 18.35 18.61
CA LEU A 54 22.01 18.13 18.15
C LEU A 54 22.21 16.84 17.32
N ASN A 55 21.14 16.07 17.07
CA ASN A 55 21.17 14.90 16.18
C ASN A 55 19.98 14.90 15.22
N PHE A 56 19.98 15.78 14.20
CA PHE A 56 19.12 15.53 13.03
C PHE A 56 19.85 14.63 12.03
N SER A 57 20.14 13.39 12.47
CA SER A 57 20.48 12.28 11.59
C SER A 57 19.19 11.50 11.29
N PHE A 58 18.45 11.92 10.27
CA PHE A 58 17.33 11.11 9.78
C PHE A 58 17.91 9.97 8.94
N ASN A 59 18.06 8.80 9.55
CA ASN A 59 18.46 7.61 8.82
C ASN A 59 17.32 7.21 7.86
N LEU A 60 17.45 7.54 6.57
CA LEU A 60 16.49 7.14 5.52
C LEU A 60 16.29 5.62 5.46
N ASN A 61 17.22 4.80 5.99
CA ASN A 61 17.03 3.35 6.13
C ASN A 61 15.90 2.98 7.11
N SER A 62 15.48 3.91 7.98
CA SER A 62 14.32 3.70 8.88
C SER A 62 12.97 3.94 8.20
N LEU A 63 12.95 4.65 7.07
CA LEU A 63 11.75 4.92 6.28
C LEU A 63 11.45 3.80 5.28
N PHE A 64 12.47 3.05 4.86
CA PHE A 64 12.35 1.90 3.97
C PHE A 64 13.31 0.78 4.43
N PRO A 65 12.90 -0.16 5.30
CA PRO A 65 13.73 -1.31 5.62
C PRO A 65 13.80 -2.21 4.38
N ILE A 66 14.80 -2.00 3.52
CA ILE A 66 15.08 -2.88 2.38
C ILE A 66 15.62 -4.20 2.93
N GLN A 67 14.75 -5.13 3.29
CA GLN A 67 15.15 -6.54 3.44
C GLN A 67 15.06 -7.23 2.08
N ARG A 68 16.04 -7.01 1.20
CA ARG A 68 16.27 -7.94 0.08
C ARG A 68 17.13 -9.08 0.59
N ARG A 69 16.52 -10.25 0.81
CA ARG A 69 17.26 -11.53 0.75
C ARG A 69 17.56 -11.80 -0.72
N VAL A 70 18.73 -11.38 -1.19
CA VAL A 70 19.30 -11.92 -2.43
C VAL A 70 20.09 -13.15 -2.01
N VAL A 71 19.55 -14.33 -2.29
CA VAL A 71 20.36 -15.55 -2.39
C VAL A 71 20.59 -15.74 -3.88
N ASP A 72 21.82 -15.55 -4.34
CA ASP A 72 22.26 -16.20 -5.57
C ASP A 72 23.72 -16.64 -5.42
N PRO A 73 24.02 -17.94 -5.62
CA PRO A 73 25.35 -18.49 -5.46
C PRO A 73 26.14 -18.30 -6.76
N LEU A 74 27.40 -17.90 -6.61
CA LEU A 74 28.46 -17.78 -7.62
C LEU A 74 28.82 -16.34 -7.98
N GLN A 75 30.10 -16.06 -7.74
CA GLN A 75 30.92 -14.93 -8.16
C GLN A 75 31.12 -13.79 -7.15
N GLN A 76 32.24 -13.93 -6.42
CA GLN A 76 32.92 -12.90 -5.66
C GLN A 76 33.37 -11.77 -6.59
N ARG A 77 32.71 -10.60 -6.50
CA ARG A 77 33.32 -9.26 -6.61
C ARG A 77 32.39 -8.28 -5.90
N THR A 78 32.75 -7.93 -4.68
CA THR A 78 32.12 -6.86 -3.90
C THR A 78 32.65 -5.52 -4.38
N GLU A 79 32.00 -4.94 -5.39
CA GLU A 79 32.09 -3.51 -5.65
C GLU A 79 30.81 -2.88 -5.11
N THR A 80 30.91 -2.38 -3.88
CA THR A 80 29.92 -1.50 -3.27
C THR A 80 30.01 -0.14 -3.96
N ASP A 81 29.33 0.00 -5.09
CA ASP A 81 28.96 1.32 -5.61
C ASP A 81 27.88 1.89 -4.69
N ASN A 82 28.33 2.51 -3.61
CA ASN A 82 27.54 3.35 -2.72
C ASN A 82 27.02 4.56 -3.52
N PHE A 83 25.91 4.38 -4.24
CA PHE A 83 25.14 5.50 -4.76
C PHE A 83 24.54 6.27 -3.58
N ASN A 84 25.24 7.34 -3.20
CA ASN A 84 24.99 8.13 -2.01
C ASN A 84 23.89 9.18 -2.25
N TRP A 85 22.64 8.75 -2.43
CA TRP A 85 21.47 9.65 -2.55
C TRP A 85 20.91 10.09 -1.17
N ILE A 86 21.55 9.68 -0.06
CA ILE A 86 21.03 9.82 1.31
C ILE A 86 21.63 11.02 2.08
N ASN A 87 22.64 11.71 1.55
CA ASN A 87 23.28 12.84 2.26
C ASN A 87 22.58 14.20 2.10
N VAL A 88 21.36 14.27 1.56
CA VAL A 88 20.71 15.56 1.26
C VAL A 88 20.05 16.22 2.48
N LEU A 89 19.87 15.51 3.61
CA LEU A 89 19.22 16.06 4.81
C LEU A 89 20.01 15.91 6.12
N THR A 90 21.22 15.37 6.08
CA THR A 90 22.11 15.31 7.24
C THR A 90 23.15 16.41 7.13
N VAL A 91 23.03 17.44 7.97
CA VAL A 91 24.14 18.36 8.21
C VAL A 91 25.19 17.57 8.98
N GLU A 92 26.18 17.02 8.28
CA GLU A 92 27.42 16.65 8.94
C GLU A 92 28.18 17.94 9.25
N PRO A 93 28.47 18.25 10.53
CA PRO A 93 29.31 19.38 10.86
C PRO A 93 30.72 19.08 10.36
N GLN A 94 31.08 19.60 9.20
CA GLN A 94 32.46 19.61 8.71
C GLN A 94 33.28 20.65 9.47
N SER A 95 33.44 20.48 10.78
CA SER A 95 34.46 21.18 11.55
C SER A 95 34.59 20.60 12.95
N THR A 96 35.82 20.33 13.40
CA THR A 96 36.16 19.98 14.79
C THR A 96 36.08 21.17 15.76
N ARG A 97 35.32 22.21 15.41
CA ARG A 97 35.09 23.39 16.24
C ARG A 97 33.69 23.32 16.85
N THR A 98 33.58 23.65 18.13
CA THR A 98 32.29 23.85 18.81
C THR A 98 31.44 24.83 18.00
N PRO A 99 30.26 24.43 17.49
CA PRO A 99 29.46 25.25 16.60
C PRO A 99 28.99 26.50 17.33
N THR A 100 29.26 27.68 16.77
CA THR A 100 28.74 28.95 17.26
C THR A 100 27.34 29.21 16.71
N ARG A 101 26.52 29.99 17.43
CA ARG A 101 25.09 30.28 17.12
C ARG A 101 24.83 30.78 15.68
N SER A 102 25.87 31.27 14.99
CA SER A 102 25.85 31.73 13.59
C SER A 102 25.97 30.63 12.53
N ASP A 103 26.33 29.41 12.91
CA ASP A 103 26.73 28.37 11.94
C ASP A 103 25.56 27.47 11.51
N PHE A 104 24.40 27.60 12.16
CA PHE A 104 23.16 26.96 11.72
C PHE A 104 22.56 27.76 10.57
N ALA A 105 23.05 27.51 9.35
CA ALA A 105 22.37 27.95 8.15
C ALA A 105 20.94 27.38 8.15
N CYS A 106 19.96 28.25 8.44
CA CYS A 106 18.54 27.91 8.33
C CYS A 106 18.21 27.68 6.85
N HIS A 107 18.35 26.45 6.39
CA HIS A 107 17.96 26.09 5.04
C HIS A 107 16.43 26.08 4.94
N LYS A 108 15.89 27.13 4.33
CA LYS A 108 14.47 27.23 4.00
C LYS A 108 14.12 26.11 3.03
N ILE A 109 13.27 25.18 3.48
CA ILE A 109 12.80 24.08 2.64
C ILE A 109 11.96 24.66 1.52
N ASP A 110 12.30 24.30 0.28
CA ASP A 110 11.62 24.82 -0.90
C ASP A 110 10.11 24.49 -0.87
N ARG A 111 9.30 25.47 -1.26
CA ARG A 111 7.84 25.35 -1.24
C ARG A 111 7.35 24.39 -2.32
N GLU A 112 8.01 24.32 -3.47
CA GLU A 112 7.63 23.38 -4.54
C GLU A 112 7.93 21.94 -4.12
N LEU A 113 9.04 21.70 -3.43
CA LEU A 113 9.34 20.41 -2.81
C LEU A 113 8.25 19.99 -1.81
N GLN A 114 7.81 20.89 -0.92
CA GLN A 114 6.75 20.56 0.05
C GLN A 114 5.43 20.18 -0.62
N LYS A 115 5.02 20.91 -1.66
CA LYS A 115 3.83 20.57 -2.44
C LYS A 115 3.99 19.21 -3.10
N THR A 116 5.16 18.94 -3.67
CA THR A 116 5.45 17.66 -4.31
C THR A 116 5.35 16.48 -3.34
N LEU A 117 5.87 16.65 -2.12
CA LEU A 117 5.77 15.65 -1.06
C LEU A 117 4.31 15.45 -0.60
N ARG A 118 3.54 16.52 -0.44
CA ARG A 118 2.10 16.41 -0.13
C ARG A 118 1.35 15.60 -1.20
N ALA A 119 1.51 15.98 -2.47
CA ALA A 119 0.86 15.29 -3.59
C ALA A 119 1.27 13.81 -3.69
N SER A 120 2.53 13.48 -3.38
CA SER A 120 3.03 12.10 -3.38
C SER A 120 2.29 11.20 -2.38
N THR A 121 1.68 11.77 -1.34
CA THR A 121 0.86 11.01 -0.39
C THR A 121 -0.33 10.34 -1.08
N TYR A 122 -0.93 10.95 -2.10
CA TYR A 122 -2.02 10.33 -2.87
C TYR A 122 -1.55 9.05 -3.60
N LEU A 123 -0.33 9.04 -4.13
CA LEU A 123 0.24 7.84 -4.77
C LEU A 123 0.46 6.74 -3.74
N LEU A 124 1.02 7.07 -2.57
CA LEU A 124 1.30 6.10 -1.52
C LEU A 124 0.01 5.47 -0.95
N LEU A 125 -1.00 6.30 -0.68
CA LEU A 125 -2.32 5.84 -0.24
C LEU A 125 -2.98 4.95 -1.29
N TYR A 126 -2.93 5.34 -2.56
CA TYR A 126 -3.49 4.53 -3.65
C TYR A 126 -2.75 3.20 -3.81
N ASN A 127 -1.41 3.20 -3.79
CA ASN A 127 -0.60 1.99 -3.87
C ASN A 127 -0.86 1.05 -2.68
N LEU A 128 -1.07 1.61 -1.48
CA LEU A 128 -1.48 0.84 -0.31
C LEU A 128 -2.82 0.13 -0.57
N MET A 129 -3.84 0.85 -1.09
CA MET A 129 -5.12 0.24 -1.45
C MET A 129 -4.98 -0.85 -2.51
N GLU A 130 -4.30 -0.56 -3.63
CA GLU A 130 -4.18 -1.48 -4.76
C GLU A 130 -3.43 -2.75 -4.42
N SER A 131 -2.29 -2.61 -3.75
CA SER A 131 -1.48 -3.75 -3.36
C SER A 131 -2.17 -4.60 -2.30
N THR A 132 -2.85 -3.98 -1.33
CA THR A 132 -3.59 -4.68 -0.27
C THR A 132 -4.79 -5.42 -0.82
N MET A 133 -5.59 -4.79 -1.69
CA MET A 133 -6.74 -5.45 -2.32
C MET A 133 -6.31 -6.61 -3.21
N SER A 134 -5.22 -6.45 -3.96
CA SER A 134 -4.65 -7.52 -4.80
C SER A 134 -4.18 -8.71 -3.96
N GLU A 135 -3.48 -8.46 -2.86
CA GLU A 135 -3.04 -9.51 -1.93
C GLU A 135 -4.22 -10.17 -1.21
N SER A 136 -5.22 -9.39 -0.83
CA SER A 136 -6.42 -9.86 -0.13
C SER A 136 -7.25 -10.83 -0.98
N ILE A 137 -7.47 -10.51 -2.27
CA ILE A 137 -8.15 -11.42 -3.19
C ILE A 137 -7.26 -12.64 -3.50
N ASN A 138 -5.95 -12.43 -3.67
CA ASN A 138 -5.02 -13.53 -3.91
C ASN A 138 -5.01 -14.55 -2.77
N ALA A 139 -5.16 -14.11 -1.52
CA ALA A 139 -5.23 -15.01 -0.37
C ALA A 139 -6.36 -16.04 -0.48
N ILE A 140 -7.48 -15.71 -1.14
CA ILE A 140 -8.57 -16.66 -1.40
C ILE A 140 -8.10 -17.75 -2.37
N HIS A 141 -7.50 -17.36 -3.49
CA HIS A 141 -7.02 -18.29 -4.52
C HIS A 141 -5.90 -19.20 -3.98
N GLU A 142 -4.95 -18.65 -3.24
CA GLU A 142 -3.91 -19.45 -2.60
C GLU A 142 -4.49 -20.41 -1.55
N THR A 143 -5.48 -19.98 -0.77
CA THR A 143 -6.14 -20.89 0.20
C THR A 143 -6.79 -22.08 -0.48
N ILE A 144 -7.50 -21.86 -1.60
CA ILE A 144 -8.14 -22.94 -2.36
C ILE A 144 -7.10 -23.91 -2.92
N ARG A 145 -5.97 -23.36 -3.41
CA ARG A 145 -4.85 -24.12 -3.96
C ARG A 145 -4.16 -24.95 -2.89
N ASP A 146 -3.82 -24.34 -1.75
CA ASP A 146 -3.13 -25.00 -0.63
C ASP A 146 -3.98 -26.11 0.00
N GLU A 147 -5.29 -25.91 0.07
CA GLU A 147 -6.23 -26.94 0.54
C GLU A 147 -6.56 -28.01 -0.53
N ASN A 148 -6.01 -27.88 -1.74
CA ASN A 148 -6.24 -28.77 -2.87
C ASN A 148 -7.73 -29.07 -3.13
N ARG A 149 -8.57 -28.03 -3.07
CA ARG A 149 -10.03 -28.16 -3.20
C ARG A 149 -10.45 -28.43 -4.64
N ASN A 150 -11.41 -29.33 -4.80
CA ASN A 150 -12.00 -29.58 -6.12
C ASN A 150 -12.94 -28.43 -6.53
N LEU A 151 -12.97 -28.11 -7.82
CA LEU A 151 -13.87 -27.11 -8.39
C LEU A 151 -15.35 -27.33 -8.02
N LEU A 152 -15.77 -28.60 -7.89
CA LEU A 152 -17.14 -28.99 -7.55
C LEU A 152 -17.53 -28.66 -6.10
N GLU A 153 -16.53 -28.52 -5.21
CA GLU A 153 -16.73 -28.18 -3.79
C GLU A 153 -16.94 -26.68 -3.58
N LEU A 154 -16.62 -25.84 -4.57
CA LEU A 154 -16.66 -24.40 -4.45
C LEU A 154 -18.09 -23.85 -4.47
N SER A 155 -18.31 -22.80 -3.68
CA SER A 155 -19.55 -22.02 -3.69
C SER A 155 -19.86 -21.53 -5.11
N GLU A 156 -21.15 -21.38 -5.43
CA GLU A 156 -21.59 -21.02 -6.78
C GLU A 156 -20.90 -19.75 -7.30
N LYS A 157 -20.78 -18.73 -6.44
CA LYS A 157 -20.13 -17.47 -6.81
C LYS A 157 -18.65 -17.67 -7.12
N LEU A 158 -17.91 -18.33 -6.25
CA LEU A 158 -16.48 -18.56 -6.46
C LEU A 158 -16.23 -19.47 -7.67
N HIS A 159 -17.01 -20.53 -7.83
CA HIS A 159 -16.97 -21.40 -9.01
C HIS A 159 -17.16 -20.56 -10.30
N LYS A 160 -18.15 -19.66 -10.32
CA LYS A 160 -18.36 -18.74 -11.42
C LYS A 160 -17.15 -17.82 -11.66
N VAL A 161 -16.51 -17.31 -10.61
CA VAL A 161 -15.29 -16.50 -10.75
C VAL A 161 -14.18 -17.29 -11.44
N ILE A 162 -13.91 -18.51 -10.99
CA ILE A 162 -12.85 -19.36 -11.55
C ILE A 162 -13.14 -19.66 -13.03
N LEU A 163 -14.37 -20.07 -13.38
CA LEU A 163 -14.74 -20.35 -14.76
C LEU A 163 -14.66 -19.12 -15.67
N GLN A 164 -15.04 -17.94 -15.16
CA GLN A 164 -14.92 -16.70 -15.92
C GLN A 164 -13.45 -16.32 -16.17
N SER A 165 -12.58 -16.48 -15.17
CA SER A 165 -11.14 -16.26 -15.32
C SER A 165 -10.56 -17.23 -16.34
N PHE A 166 -10.86 -18.53 -16.21
CA PHE A 166 -10.46 -19.56 -17.14
C PHE A 166 -10.90 -19.27 -18.58
N SER A 167 -12.18 -18.95 -18.77
CA SER A 167 -12.74 -18.61 -20.08
C SER A 167 -12.06 -17.39 -20.71
N LYS A 168 -11.70 -16.38 -19.92
CA LYS A 168 -10.94 -15.22 -20.42
C LYS A 168 -9.51 -15.56 -20.78
N GLY A 169 -8.87 -16.49 -20.05
CA GLY A 169 -7.50 -16.91 -20.31
C GLY A 169 -7.36 -17.94 -21.44
N LEU A 170 -8.43 -18.66 -21.78
CA LEU A 170 -8.46 -19.65 -22.85
C LEU A 170 -8.59 -18.99 -24.23
N THR A 171 -7.53 -18.33 -24.69
CA THR A 171 -7.46 -17.72 -26.03
C THR A 171 -7.19 -18.78 -27.11
N ASN A 172 -7.38 -18.43 -28.39
CA ASN A 172 -7.10 -19.33 -29.51
C ASN A 172 -5.64 -19.82 -29.53
N GLU A 173 -4.72 -18.96 -29.11
CA GLU A 173 -3.30 -19.29 -28.96
C GLU A 173 -3.11 -20.35 -27.88
N LYS A 174 -3.78 -20.20 -26.72
CA LYS A 174 -3.72 -21.18 -25.62
C LYS A 174 -4.39 -22.51 -25.97
N VAL A 175 -5.49 -22.48 -26.72
CA VAL A 175 -6.11 -23.72 -27.24
C VAL A 175 -5.14 -24.45 -28.16
N SER A 176 -4.48 -23.73 -29.06
CA SER A 176 -3.49 -24.31 -29.97
C SER A 176 -2.26 -24.87 -29.23
N GLU A 177 -1.80 -24.18 -28.18
CA GLU A 177 -0.75 -24.64 -27.28
C GLU A 177 -1.13 -25.94 -26.57
N PHE A 178 -2.29 -25.98 -25.90
CA PHE A 178 -2.74 -27.17 -25.18
C PHE A 178 -2.95 -28.37 -26.11
N SER A 179 -3.46 -28.14 -27.33
CA SER A 179 -3.62 -29.19 -28.33
C SER A 179 -2.27 -29.73 -28.83
N ARG A 180 -1.25 -28.87 -28.95
CA ARG A 180 0.09 -29.28 -29.40
C ARG A 180 0.80 -30.09 -28.31
N ASP A 181 0.66 -29.66 -27.06
CA ASP A 181 1.38 -30.23 -25.93
C ASP A 181 0.63 -31.41 -25.28
N ASN A 182 -0.59 -31.72 -25.76
CA ASN A 182 -1.50 -32.71 -25.18
C ASN A 182 -1.70 -32.51 -23.66
N ALA A 183 -1.86 -31.24 -23.26
CA ALA A 183 -1.93 -30.84 -21.84
C ALA A 183 -3.32 -31.11 -21.23
N ASP A 184 -3.36 -31.54 -19.97
CA ASP A 184 -4.62 -31.66 -19.22
C ASP A 184 -5.09 -30.26 -18.79
N ILE A 185 -6.29 -29.89 -19.24
CA ILE A 185 -6.91 -28.60 -18.94
C ILE A 185 -7.21 -28.48 -17.45
N ARG A 186 -7.48 -29.60 -16.75
CA ARG A 186 -7.83 -29.60 -15.31
C ARG A 186 -6.76 -28.93 -14.46
N ASP A 187 -5.49 -29.15 -14.80
CA ASP A 187 -4.34 -28.57 -14.10
C ASP A 187 -4.22 -27.05 -14.31
N ARG A 188 -4.97 -26.49 -15.27
CA ARG A 188 -4.92 -25.07 -15.63
C ARG A 188 -6.17 -24.29 -15.22
N ILE A 189 -7.22 -24.96 -14.73
CA ILE A 189 -8.51 -24.30 -14.43
C ILE A 189 -8.36 -23.15 -13.44
N PHE A 190 -7.54 -23.32 -12.40
CA PHE A 190 -7.37 -22.32 -11.35
C PHE A 190 -6.42 -21.18 -11.73
N ASP A 191 -5.46 -21.43 -12.62
CA ASP A 191 -4.39 -20.48 -12.93
C ASP A 191 -4.64 -19.72 -14.23
N LEU A 192 -5.32 -20.32 -15.20
CA LEU A 192 -5.47 -19.73 -16.52
C LEU A 192 -6.37 -18.49 -16.45
N GLY A 193 -5.83 -17.36 -16.88
CA GLY A 193 -6.54 -16.08 -16.91
C GLY A 193 -6.68 -15.39 -15.55
N TYR A 194 -6.25 -16.03 -14.45
CA TYR A 194 -6.07 -15.35 -13.18
C TYR A 194 -4.70 -14.66 -13.15
N ASP A 195 -4.69 -13.34 -13.04
CA ASP A 195 -3.47 -12.55 -12.93
C ASP A 195 -3.64 -11.52 -11.80
N LYS A 196 -2.93 -11.78 -10.69
CA LYS A 196 -2.91 -10.89 -9.52
C LYS A 196 -2.61 -9.43 -9.91
N LYS A 197 -1.70 -9.20 -10.87
CA LYS A 197 -1.28 -7.85 -11.28
C LYS A 197 -2.32 -7.10 -12.08
N LYS A 198 -3.25 -7.82 -12.72
CA LYS A 198 -4.29 -7.24 -13.59
C LYS A 198 -5.66 -7.16 -12.93
N LEU A 199 -5.80 -7.58 -11.67
CA LEU A 199 -7.08 -7.60 -10.94
C LEU A 199 -7.80 -6.24 -10.97
N PHE A 200 -7.08 -5.15 -10.68
CA PHE A 200 -7.71 -3.84 -10.46
C PHE A 200 -7.35 -2.77 -11.49
N SER A 201 -6.39 -3.05 -12.38
CA SER A 201 -6.00 -2.19 -13.50
C SER A 201 -5.86 -0.70 -13.16
N GLY A 202 -5.40 -0.35 -11.95
CA GLY A 202 -5.26 1.04 -11.56
C GLY A 202 -6.58 1.81 -11.45
N ASN A 203 -7.69 1.22 -10.98
CA ASN A 203 -8.94 1.97 -10.75
C ASN A 203 -9.66 1.63 -9.42
N ILE A 204 -8.93 1.34 -8.34
CA ILE A 204 -9.57 1.03 -7.05
C ILE A 204 -10.24 2.25 -6.43
N ASP A 205 -11.52 2.09 -6.12
CA ASP A 205 -12.30 2.90 -5.18
C ASP A 205 -13.30 2.02 -4.40
N CYS A 206 -14.14 2.63 -3.56
CA CYS A 206 -15.17 1.91 -2.81
C CYS A 206 -16.13 1.10 -3.70
N GLY A 207 -16.45 1.59 -4.90
CA GLY A 207 -17.35 0.90 -5.82
C GLY A 207 -16.71 -0.38 -6.34
N VAL A 208 -15.45 -0.32 -6.75
CA VAL A 208 -14.68 -1.49 -7.19
C VAL A 208 -14.46 -2.48 -6.04
N ILE A 209 -14.17 -1.99 -4.83
CA ILE A 209 -14.04 -2.85 -3.63
C ILE A 209 -15.35 -3.61 -3.38
N ASP A 210 -16.49 -2.92 -3.41
CA ASP A 210 -17.80 -3.53 -3.20
C ASP A 210 -18.19 -4.52 -4.32
N GLU A 211 -17.87 -4.21 -5.58
CA GLU A 211 -18.05 -5.12 -6.72
C GLU A 211 -17.31 -6.45 -6.48
N TYR A 212 -16.02 -6.37 -6.12
CA TYR A 212 -15.21 -7.54 -5.83
C TYR A 212 -15.72 -8.30 -4.60
N CYS A 213 -16.10 -7.61 -3.54
CA CYS A 213 -16.69 -8.26 -2.36
C CYS A 213 -17.96 -9.03 -2.73
N LYS A 214 -18.89 -8.41 -3.49
CA LYS A 214 -20.12 -9.06 -3.96
C LYS A 214 -19.85 -10.26 -4.86
N LYS A 215 -18.86 -10.15 -5.75
CA LYS A 215 -18.44 -11.20 -6.68
C LYS A 215 -17.94 -12.46 -5.96
N TYR A 216 -17.26 -12.31 -4.83
CA TYR A 216 -16.75 -13.42 -4.01
C TYR A 216 -17.66 -13.79 -2.82
N ASP A 217 -18.82 -13.16 -2.68
CA ASP A 217 -19.72 -13.29 -1.52
C ASP A 217 -19.15 -12.84 -0.16
N ILE A 218 -18.23 -11.88 -0.19
CA ILE A 218 -17.63 -11.30 1.00
C ILE A 218 -18.54 -10.16 1.48
N ARG A 219 -18.84 -10.17 2.78
CA ARG A 219 -19.54 -9.06 3.44
C ARG A 219 -18.54 -8.24 4.22
N ILE A 220 -18.25 -7.06 3.71
CA ILE A 220 -17.43 -6.06 4.37
C ILE A 220 -18.21 -5.41 5.52
N SER A 221 -17.54 -5.21 6.66
CA SER A 221 -18.10 -4.50 7.81
C SER A 221 -16.99 -3.76 8.56
N PRO A 222 -17.29 -2.57 9.12
CA PRO A 222 -16.32 -1.80 9.89
C PRO A 222 -15.61 -2.64 10.94
N TYR A 223 -14.28 -2.61 10.91
CA TYR A 223 -13.48 -3.19 11.98
C TYR A 223 -13.62 -2.32 13.25
N LYS A 224 -13.59 -2.94 14.42
CA LYS A 224 -13.75 -2.24 15.69
C LYS A 224 -12.44 -2.25 16.47
N ILE A 225 -12.04 -1.09 16.99
CA ILE A 225 -10.96 -0.93 17.96
C ILE A 225 -11.61 -0.40 19.24
N ASP A 226 -11.40 -1.07 20.36
CA ASP A 226 -12.00 -0.70 21.66
C ASP A 226 -13.52 -0.44 21.59
N SER A 227 -14.22 -1.32 20.86
CA SER A 227 -15.66 -1.25 20.55
C SER A 227 -16.12 -0.10 19.65
N GLN A 228 -15.22 0.79 19.21
CA GLN A 228 -15.52 1.85 18.25
C GLN A 228 -15.28 1.40 16.81
N PRO A 229 -16.25 1.57 15.89
CA PRO A 229 -16.08 1.20 14.50
C PRO A 229 -15.15 2.20 13.78
N LEU A 230 -14.19 1.68 13.03
CA LEU A 230 -13.42 2.46 12.07
C LEU A 230 -14.29 2.74 10.85
N LEU A 231 -14.68 4.00 10.68
CA LEU A 231 -15.48 4.44 9.56
C LEU A 231 -14.58 5.00 8.45
N TRP A 232 -14.95 4.72 7.20
CA TRP A 232 -14.29 5.29 6.04
C TRP A 232 -15.24 6.24 5.30
N ASN A 233 -14.67 7.22 4.61
CA ASN A 233 -15.42 8.12 3.76
C ASN A 233 -15.22 7.75 2.27
N PRO A 234 -16.27 7.33 1.54
CA PRO A 234 -16.18 7.00 0.12
C PRO A 234 -15.68 8.15 -0.76
N ASP A 235 -16.05 9.39 -0.46
CA ASP A 235 -15.66 10.57 -1.25
C ASP A 235 -14.15 10.80 -1.17
N LYS A 236 -13.53 10.52 -0.01
CA LYS A 236 -12.07 10.62 0.18
C LYS A 236 -11.34 9.56 -0.65
N ILE A 237 -11.86 8.33 -0.67
CA ILE A 237 -11.28 7.23 -1.46
C ILE A 237 -11.40 7.54 -2.96
N GLU A 238 -12.53 8.09 -3.39
CA GLU A 238 -12.71 8.54 -4.77
C GLU A 238 -11.76 9.69 -5.12
N ASP A 239 -11.59 10.69 -4.24
CA ASP A 239 -10.64 11.79 -4.44
C ASP A 239 -9.20 11.27 -4.57
N ILE A 240 -8.77 10.34 -3.72
CA ILE A 240 -7.45 9.71 -3.80
C ILE A 240 -7.26 9.05 -5.17
N ARG A 241 -8.24 8.28 -5.66
CA ARG A 241 -8.19 7.65 -6.98
C ARG A 241 -8.07 8.69 -8.09
N LYS A 242 -8.91 9.74 -8.06
CA LYS A 242 -8.91 10.82 -9.07
C LYS A 242 -7.56 11.54 -9.09
N LYS A 243 -7.06 11.97 -7.92
CA LYS A 243 -5.78 12.67 -7.79
C LYS A 243 -4.61 11.81 -8.23
N ARG A 244 -4.59 10.53 -7.88
CA ARG A 244 -3.58 9.59 -8.38
C ARG A 244 -3.62 9.48 -9.90
N ASN A 245 -4.79 9.31 -10.50
CA ASN A 245 -4.93 9.25 -11.96
C ASN A 245 -4.46 10.55 -12.62
N SER A 246 -4.83 11.70 -12.08
CA SER A 246 -4.41 13.00 -12.62
C SER A 246 -2.89 13.18 -12.62
N LEU A 247 -2.23 12.77 -11.52
CA LEU A 247 -0.77 12.78 -11.39
C LEU A 247 -0.11 11.79 -12.35
N ALA A 248 -0.61 10.56 -12.42
CA ALA A 248 -0.02 9.50 -13.25
C ALA A 248 -0.13 9.78 -14.76
N HIS A 249 -1.23 10.42 -15.19
CA HIS A 249 -1.41 10.84 -16.58
C HIS A 249 -0.77 12.20 -16.89
N GLY A 250 -0.20 12.89 -15.91
CA GLY A 250 0.43 14.21 -16.09
C GLY A 250 -0.56 15.35 -16.37
N SER A 251 -1.86 15.14 -16.13
CA SER A 251 -2.89 16.18 -16.30
C SER A 251 -2.85 17.26 -15.21
N GLU A 252 -2.25 16.95 -14.06
CA GLU A 252 -1.98 17.88 -12.96
C GLU A 252 -0.52 17.64 -12.50
N SER A 253 0.27 18.70 -12.32
CA SER A 253 1.63 18.55 -11.77
C SER A 253 1.57 18.27 -10.27
N PHE A 254 2.63 17.66 -9.72
CA PHE A 254 2.73 17.41 -8.28
C PHE A 254 2.64 18.70 -7.45
N ALA A 255 3.27 19.78 -7.92
CA ALA A 255 3.18 21.07 -7.28
C ALA A 255 1.75 21.63 -7.25
N GLN A 256 1.02 21.53 -8.37
CA GLN A 256 -0.37 21.98 -8.48
C GLN A 256 -1.28 21.17 -7.57
N CYS A 257 -1.17 19.84 -7.62
CA CYS A 257 -1.94 18.94 -6.78
C CYS A 257 -1.69 19.20 -5.29
N GLY A 258 -0.41 19.31 -4.90
CA GLY A 258 -0.01 19.52 -3.51
C GLY A 258 -0.33 20.90 -2.95
N GLN A 259 -0.40 21.93 -3.81
CA GLN A 259 -0.90 23.25 -3.43
C GLN A 259 -2.37 23.22 -3.01
N ASN A 260 -3.16 22.37 -3.67
CA ASN A 260 -4.60 22.23 -3.45
C ASN A 260 -4.96 21.24 -2.33
N MET A 261 -3.96 20.62 -1.70
CA MET A 261 -4.16 19.65 -0.62
C MET A 261 -3.98 20.32 0.76
N PRO A 262 -5.05 20.49 1.56
CA PRO A 262 -4.93 20.92 2.96
C PRO A 262 -4.14 19.90 3.77
N ILE A 263 -3.23 20.37 4.64
CA ILE A 263 -2.36 19.45 5.40
C ILE A 263 -3.16 18.51 6.30
N ASP A 264 -4.23 19.00 6.91
CA ASP A 264 -5.08 18.21 7.82
C ASP A 264 -5.87 17.12 7.07
N SER A 265 -6.15 17.33 5.78
CA SER A 265 -6.84 16.34 4.95
C SER A 265 -6.02 15.06 4.72
N ILE A 266 -4.70 15.10 4.94
CA ILE A 266 -3.83 13.93 4.80
C ILE A 266 -4.21 12.85 5.81
N ASP A 267 -4.49 13.23 7.07
CA ASP A 267 -4.86 12.27 8.10
C ASP A 267 -6.24 11.67 7.82
N ASP A 268 -7.21 12.49 7.40
CA ASP A 268 -8.55 12.02 7.02
C ASP A 268 -8.48 10.97 5.89
N ASN A 269 -7.63 11.24 4.90
CA ASN A 269 -7.40 10.35 3.76
C ASN A 269 -6.79 9.03 4.22
N LEU A 270 -5.74 9.10 5.05
CA LEU A 270 -5.08 7.93 5.63
C LEU A 270 -6.04 7.10 6.49
N GLN A 271 -6.80 7.74 7.37
CA GLN A 271 -7.79 7.08 8.23
C GLN A 271 -8.88 6.39 7.41
N SER A 272 -9.38 7.06 6.36
CA SER A 272 -10.38 6.46 5.46
C SER A 272 -9.85 5.24 4.73
N VAL A 273 -8.61 5.28 4.24
CA VAL A 273 -7.93 4.15 3.57
C VAL A 273 -7.69 3.00 4.56
N GLU A 274 -7.18 3.29 5.76
CA GLU A 274 -6.97 2.28 6.80
C GLU A 274 -8.30 1.62 7.19
N ALA A 275 -9.34 2.40 7.42
CA ALA A 275 -10.66 1.91 7.83
C ALA A 275 -11.30 0.99 6.78
N VAL A 276 -11.27 1.35 5.49
CA VAL A 276 -11.85 0.50 4.44
C VAL A 276 -11.09 -0.81 4.28
N LEU A 277 -9.75 -0.76 4.31
CA LEU A 277 -8.91 -1.96 4.16
C LEU A 277 -9.04 -2.88 5.38
N MET A 278 -9.13 -2.32 6.60
CA MET A 278 -9.45 -3.09 7.79
C MET A 278 -10.84 -3.73 7.71
N GLY A 279 -11.82 -3.03 7.13
CA GLY A 279 -13.15 -3.58 6.83
C GLY A 279 -13.09 -4.76 5.87
N VAL A 280 -12.26 -4.68 4.83
CA VAL A 280 -11.98 -5.77 3.87
C VAL A 280 -11.39 -6.99 4.57
N PHE A 281 -10.31 -6.80 5.35
CA PHE A 281 -9.73 -7.91 6.12
C PHE A 281 -10.71 -8.53 7.10
N ASN A 282 -11.56 -7.73 7.74
CA ASN A 282 -12.58 -8.22 8.66
C ASN A 282 -13.60 -9.12 7.94
N GLY A 283 -14.07 -8.68 6.76
CA GLY A 283 -14.98 -9.46 5.92
C GLY A 283 -14.34 -10.75 5.39
N LEU A 284 -13.10 -10.68 4.92
CA LEU A 284 -12.33 -11.82 4.43
C LEU A 284 -12.02 -12.84 5.52
N ASN A 285 -11.65 -12.38 6.70
CA ASN A 285 -11.39 -13.26 7.84
C ASN A 285 -12.68 -14.04 8.18
N ASN A 286 -13.83 -13.35 8.24
CA ASN A 286 -15.11 -14.03 8.43
C ASN A 286 -15.42 -15.04 7.31
N PHE A 287 -15.14 -14.68 6.06
CA PHE A 287 -15.38 -15.51 4.89
C PHE A 287 -14.54 -16.80 4.91
N LEU A 288 -13.23 -16.69 5.18
CA LEU A 288 -12.31 -17.82 5.22
C LEU A 288 -12.51 -18.68 6.46
N THR A 289 -12.65 -18.08 7.66
CA THR A 289 -12.90 -18.85 8.91
C THR A 289 -14.17 -19.69 8.83
N ARG A 290 -15.22 -19.18 8.16
CA ARG A 290 -16.48 -19.90 7.97
C ARG A 290 -16.51 -20.76 6.71
N GLN A 291 -15.39 -20.86 6.00
CA GLN A 291 -15.25 -21.60 4.73
C GLN A 291 -16.36 -21.30 3.72
N LYS A 292 -16.78 -20.02 3.62
CA LYS A 292 -17.86 -19.59 2.69
C LYS A 292 -17.47 -19.70 1.21
N TYR A 293 -16.21 -20.02 0.92
CA TYR A 293 -15.74 -20.39 -0.41
C TYR A 293 -16.20 -21.80 -0.82
N LEU A 294 -16.67 -22.64 0.11
CA LEU A 294 -17.22 -23.96 -0.16
C LEU A 294 -18.75 -23.92 -0.28
N ARG A 295 -19.33 -24.90 -0.97
CA ARG A 295 -20.77 -25.15 -0.94
C ARG A 295 -21.19 -25.59 0.45
N ALA A 296 -22.37 -25.15 0.89
CA ALA A 296 -22.98 -25.75 2.06
C ALA A 296 -23.22 -27.24 1.79
N SER A 297 -22.77 -28.11 2.68
CA SER A 297 -23.11 -29.54 2.64
C SER A 297 -24.64 -29.66 2.68
N GLN A 298 -25.21 -30.30 1.64
CA GLN A 298 -26.62 -30.68 1.63
C GLN A 298 -26.90 -31.80 2.64
#